data_AF-A0A350RK59-F1
#
_entry.id   AF-A0A350RK59-F1
#
_cell.length_a   1.000
_cell.length_b   1.000
_cell.length_c   1.000
_cell.angle_alpha   90.00
_cell.angle_beta   90.00
_cell.angle_gamma   90.00
#
_symmetry.space_group_name_H-M   'P 1'
#
loop_
_entity.id
_entity.type
_entity.pdbx_description
1 polymer ?
#
loop_
_entity_poly.entity_id
_entity_poly.type
_entity_poly.pdbx_seq_one_letter_code
_entity_poly.pdbx_strand_id
1 'polypeptide(L)' 'MQSIAIVNQKGGVGKTTITLGIAEAAAASGLKVLVVDLDPQAN' A
#
# COMPACT_ATOMS: atom_id res chain seq x y z
N MET A 1 11.20 2.92 -12.62
CA MET A 1 9.90 2.65 -11.96
C MET A 1 10.22 2.28 -10.53
N GLN A 2 9.60 2.95 -9.56
CA GLN A 2 9.87 2.72 -8.13
C GLN A 2 8.84 1.74 -7.57
N SER A 3 9.28 0.79 -6.74
CA SER A 3 8.41 -0.19 -6.07
C SER A 3 8.61 -0.10 -4.57
N ILE A 4 7.52 -0.02 -3.81
CA ILE A 4 7.52 0.10 -2.35
C ILE A 4 6.66 -1.03 -1.79
N ALA A 5 7.19 -1.77 -0.81
CA ALA A 5 6.47 -2.82 -0.10
C ALA A 5 6.28 -2.44 1.37
N ILE A 6 5.04 -2.46 1.84
CA ILE A 6 4.71 -2.21 3.25
C ILE A 6 4.60 -3.55 3.98
N VAL A 7 5.59 -3.86 4.81
CA VAL A 7 5.72 -5.16 5.48
C VAL A 7 5.81 -5.00 7.00
N ASN A 8 5.18 -5.94 7.72
CA ASN A 8 5.30 -6.06 9.17
C ASN A 8 4.91 -7.48 9.58
N GLN A 9 5.71 -8.09 10.46
CA GLN A 9 5.51 -9.44 10.98
C GLN A 9 4.22 -9.58 11.80
N LYS A 10 3.74 -8.48 12.40
CA LYS A 10 2.48 -8.45 13.13
C LYS A 10 1.31 -8.12 12.20
N GLY A 11 0.27 -8.95 12.24
CA GLY A 11 -1.03 -8.66 11.61
C GLY A 11 -1.82 -7.58 12.36
N GLY A 12 -2.72 -6.89 11.68
CA GLY A 12 -3.61 -5.89 12.30
C GLY A 12 -2.95 -4.57 12.72
N VAL A 13 -1.76 -4.25 12.19
CA VAL A 13 -1.02 -3.02 12.51
C VAL A 13 -1.27 -1.85 11.54
N GLY A 14 -2.30 -1.95 10.70
CA GLY A 14 -2.67 -0.90 9.75
C GLY A 14 -1.87 -0.86 8.45
N LYS A 15 -1.19 -1.95 8.07
CA LYS A 15 -0.40 -2.02 6.81
C LYS A 15 -1.21 -1.61 5.59
N THR A 16 -2.37 -2.23 5.37
CA THR A 16 -3.28 -1.91 4.25
C THR A 16 -3.68 -0.44 4.26
N THR A 17 -4.13 0.07 5.42
CA THR A 17 -4.54 1.47 5.57
C THR A 17 -3.42 2.43 5.18
N ILE A 18 -2.19 2.17 5.62
CA ILE A 18 -1.04 3.00 5.27
C ILE A 18 -0.69 2.88 3.78
N THR A 19 -0.69 1.66 3.23
CA THR A 19 -0.44 1.42 1.79
C THR A 19 -1.41 2.23 0.94
N LEU A 20 -2.71 2.18 1.25
CA LEU A 20 -3.75 2.91 0.52
C LEU A 20 -3.61 4.42 0.68
N GLY A 21 -3.30 4.92 1.89
CA GLY A 21 -3.08 6.35 2.10
C GLY A 21 -1.87 6.90 1.32
N ILE A 22 -0.77 6.14 1.25
CA ILE A 22 0.39 6.50 0.42
C ILE A 22 0.02 6.46 -1.07
N ALA A 23 -0.71 5.44 -1.52
CA ALA A 23 -1.14 5.31 -2.90
C ALA A 23 -2.06 6.47 -3.32
N GLU A 24 -3.00 6.87 -2.46
CA GLU A 24 -3.89 8.00 -2.66
C GLU A 24 -3.11 9.31 -2.75
N ALA A 25 -2.20 9.58 -1.81
CA ALA A 25 -1.36 10.78 -1.84
C ALA A 25 -0.48 10.86 -3.10
N ALA A 26 0.08 9.74 -3.53
CA ALA A 26 0.87 9.65 -4.76
C ALA A 26 0.02 9.91 -6.00
N ALA A 27 -1.18 9.32 -6.08
CA ALA A 27 -2.13 9.55 -7.16
C ALA A 27 -2.60 11.01 -7.20
N ALA A 28 -2.92 11.61 -6.05
CA ALA A 28 -3.28 13.02 -5.91
C ALA A 28 -2.14 13.96 -6.34
N SER A 29 -0.89 13.50 -6.23
CA SER A 29 0.30 14.22 -6.72
C SER A 29 0.56 14.03 -8.23
N GLY A 30 -0.36 13.40 -8.96
CA GLY A 30 -0.28 13.17 -10.40
C GLY A 30 0.59 11.99 -10.82
N LEU A 31 1.01 11.14 -9.88
CA LEU A 31 1.79 9.95 -10.19
C LEU A 31 0.88 8.80 -10.67
N LYS A 32 1.37 8.00 -11.62
CA LYS A 32 0.73 6.72 -11.95
C LYS A 32 1.05 5.71 -10.87
N VAL A 33 0.01 5.20 -10.20
CA VAL A 33 0.11 4.29 -9.06
C VAL A 33 -0.54 2.95 -9.41
N LEU A 34 0.09 1.87 -8.98
CA LEU A 34 -0.46 0.51 -8.99
C LEU A 34 -0.34 -0.04 -7.58
N VAL A 35 -1.47 -0.48 -7.00
CA VAL A 35 -1.49 -1.20 -5.74
C VAL A 35 -1.62 -2.69 -6.05
N VAL A 36 -0.77 -3.51 -5.44
CA VAL A 36 -0.83 -4.97 -5.51
C VAL A 36 -1.00 -5.49 -4.11
N ASP A 37 -2.13 -6.15 -3.86
CA ASP A 37 -2.36 -6.86 -2.61
C ASP A 37 -1.84 -8.30 -2.74
N LEU A 38 -0.94 -8.65 -1.83
CA LEU A 38 -0.32 -9.98 -1.73
C LEU A 38 -0.67 -10.65 -0.39
N ASP A 39 -1.46 -9.99 0.47
CA ASP A 39 -1.89 -10.56 1.74
C ASP A 39 -3.04 -11.56 1.48
N PRO A 40 -2.92 -12.83 1.90
CA PRO A 40 -3.99 -13.81 1.73
C PRO A 40 -5.31 -13.40 2.39
N GLN A 41 -5.28 -12.45 3.34
CA GLN A 41 -6.49 -11.94 3.98
C GLN A 41 -7.31 -11.00 3.09
N ALA A 42 -6.75 -10.51 1.97
CA ALA A 42 -7.43 -9.64 1.01
C ALA A 42 -8.10 -8.41 1.65
N ASN A 43 -7.42 -7.79 2.63
CA ASN A 43 -7.90 -6.61 3.37
C ASN A 43 -7.65 -5.32 2.61
#